data_AF-A0A6M3LCY9-F1
#
_entry.id   AF-A0A6M3LCY9-F1
#
_cell.length_a   1.000
_cell.length_b   1.000
_cell.length_c   1.000
_cell.angle_alpha   90.00
_cell.angle_beta   90.00
_cell.angle_gamma   90.00
#
_symmetry.space_group_name_H-M   'P 1'
#
loop_
_entity.id
_entity.type
_entity.pdbx_description
1 polymer ?
#
loop_
_entity_poly.entity_id
_entity_poly.type
_entity_poly.pdbx_seq_one_letter_code
_entity_poly.pdbx_strand_id
1 'polypeptide(L)'
;MAKYNREYYLAHRAEIIARTRRWQADHPDYGKGRKRHPPREQVNAKGSINYYVRCGKVVRPTICTVCREQKPIQAHHPDHTKPLAVVWSCQDCHFKLETGLINTEPWMVADYSYLRQRLQPRDSGGRYVKEGGD
;
A
#
# COMPACT_ATOMS: atom_id res chain seq x y z
N MET A 1 -3.07 22.99 -3.41
CA MET A 1 -4.10 22.16 -4.08
C MET A 1 -5.33 21.87 -3.19
N ALA A 2 -5.76 22.79 -2.30
CA ALA A 2 -6.79 22.47 -1.28
C ALA A 2 -7.96 23.47 -1.14
N LYS A 3 -7.90 24.66 -1.76
CA LYS A 3 -8.96 25.67 -1.65
C LYS A 3 -9.95 25.64 -2.83
N TYR A 4 -9.45 25.42 -4.04
CA TYR A 4 -10.22 25.41 -5.29
C TYR A 4 -11.31 24.32 -5.37
N ASN A 5 -11.12 23.19 -4.68
CA ASN A 5 -12.09 22.09 -4.68
C ASN A 5 -13.28 22.29 -3.73
N ARG A 6 -13.16 23.12 -2.68
CA ARG A 6 -14.21 23.26 -1.65
C ARG A 6 -15.35 24.15 -2.12
N GLU A 7 -15.04 25.29 -2.72
CA GLU A 7 -16.04 26.25 -3.22
C GLU A 7 -16.82 25.65 -4.40
N TYR A 8 -16.12 25.04 -5.35
CA TYR A 8 -16.74 24.27 -6.42
C TYR A 8 -17.64 23.15 -5.86
N TYR A 9 -17.15 22.37 -4.90
CA TYR A 9 -17.96 21.31 -4.30
C TYR A 9 -19.21 21.87 -3.62
N LEU A 10 -19.12 22.99 -2.88
CA LEU A 10 -20.28 23.60 -2.22
C LEU A 10 -21.29 24.16 -3.23
N ALA A 11 -20.81 24.83 -4.28
CA ALA A 11 -21.65 25.39 -5.34
C ALA A 11 -22.37 24.30 -6.15
N HIS A 12 -21.70 23.16 -6.38
CA HIS A 12 -22.23 22.06 -7.20
C HIS A 12 -22.70 20.85 -6.38
N ARG A 13 -22.75 20.94 -5.04
CA ARG A 13 -23.03 19.79 -4.16
C ARG A 13 -24.31 19.08 -4.54
N ALA A 14 -25.37 19.85 -4.80
CA ALA A 14 -26.70 19.32 -5.06
C ALA A 14 -26.74 18.57 -6.39
N GLU A 15 -26.11 19.14 -7.41
CA GLU A 15 -25.99 18.55 -8.74
C GLU A 15 -25.13 17.28 -8.72
N ILE A 16 -23.98 17.32 -8.04
CA ILE A 16 -23.09 16.18 -7.86
C ILE A 16 -23.82 15.04 -7.11
N ILE A 17 -24.57 15.36 -6.05
CA ILE A 17 -25.37 14.39 -5.30
C ILE A 17 -26.47 13.81 -6.21
N ALA A 18 -27.22 14.64 -6.95
CA ALA A 18 -28.29 14.18 -7.83
C ALA A 18 -27.77 13.27 -8.96
N ARG A 19 -26.64 13.65 -9.58
CA ARG A 19 -25.94 12.85 -10.58
C ARG A 19 -25.50 11.50 -10.01
N THR A 20 -24.89 11.51 -8.83
CA THR A 20 -24.43 10.29 -8.15
C THR A 20 -25.61 9.38 -7.81
N ARG A 21 -26.72 9.93 -7.32
CA ARG A 21 -27.94 9.16 -7.02
C ARG A 21 -28.54 8.51 -8.25
N ARG A 22 -28.69 9.25 -9.37
CA ARG A 22 -29.17 8.69 -10.64
C ARG A 22 -28.28 7.53 -11.10
N TRP A 23 -26.97 7.79 -11.12
CA TRP A 23 -25.99 6.80 -11.51
C TRP A 23 -26.01 5.53 -10.62
N GLN A 24 -26.19 5.68 -9.31
CA GLN A 24 -26.34 4.56 -8.38
C GLN A 24 -27.65 3.78 -8.56
N ALA A 25 -28.74 4.47 -8.91
CA ALA A 25 -30.02 3.83 -9.22
C ALA A 25 -29.93 3.00 -10.52
N ASP A 26 -29.20 3.51 -11.52
CA ASP A 26 -28.96 2.80 -12.79
C ASP A 26 -27.93 1.66 -12.64
N HIS A 27 -27.11 1.70 -11.58
CA HIS A 27 -26.08 0.69 -11.31
C HIS A 27 -26.25 0.13 -9.88
N PRO A 28 -27.37 -0.54 -9.57
CA PRO A 28 -27.70 -0.98 -8.20
C PRO A 28 -26.71 -2.00 -7.64
N ASP A 29 -25.97 -2.68 -8.51
CA ASP A 29 -24.93 -3.65 -8.13
C ASP A 29 -23.52 -3.05 -8.13
N TYR A 30 -23.35 -1.80 -8.58
CA TYR A 30 -22.04 -1.18 -8.52
C TYR A 30 -21.63 -0.90 -7.08
N GLY A 31 -20.59 -1.61 -6.65
CA GLY A 31 -20.10 -1.54 -5.28
C GLY A 31 -20.56 -2.71 -4.41
N LYS A 32 -21.59 -3.48 -4.82
CA LYS A 32 -21.87 -4.79 -4.23
C LYS A 32 -20.70 -5.71 -4.60
N GLY A 33 -19.87 -6.04 -3.62
CA GLY A 33 -18.66 -6.84 -3.83
C GLY A 33 -17.34 -6.06 -3.88
N ARG A 34 -17.35 -4.72 -3.76
CA ARG A 34 -16.10 -4.00 -3.42
C ARG A 34 -15.70 -4.43 -2.02
N LYS A 35 -14.69 -5.32 -1.92
CA LYS A 35 -14.08 -5.69 -0.64
C LYS A 35 -13.75 -4.41 0.12
N ARG A 36 -14.54 -4.14 1.16
CA ARG A 36 -14.36 -3.00 2.07
C ARG A 36 -13.06 -3.25 2.82
N HIS A 37 -12.03 -2.55 2.37
CA HIS A 37 -10.68 -2.58 2.90
C HIS A 37 -9.92 -3.89 2.65
N PRO A 38 -8.65 -3.81 2.26
CA PRO A 38 -7.79 -4.99 2.24
C PRO A 38 -7.69 -5.58 3.65
N PRO A 39 -7.51 -6.91 3.78
CA PRO A 39 -7.30 -7.56 5.08
C PRO A 39 -6.26 -6.82 5.92
N ARG A 40 -6.47 -6.81 7.24
CA ARG A 40 -5.61 -6.09 8.20
C ARG A 40 -4.13 -6.46 8.06
N GLU A 41 -3.83 -7.72 7.75
CA GLU A 41 -2.47 -8.21 7.52
C GLU A 41 -1.78 -7.51 6.35
N GLN A 42 -2.48 -7.30 5.23
CA GLN A 42 -1.93 -6.58 4.08
C GLN A 42 -1.65 -5.11 4.42
N VAL A 43 -2.56 -4.47 5.15
CA VAL A 43 -2.37 -3.10 5.64
C VAL A 43 -1.16 -3.04 6.58
N ASN A 44 -1.02 -4.01 7.47
CA ASN A 44 0.09 -4.11 8.42
C ASN A 44 1.43 -4.34 7.73
N ALA A 45 1.48 -5.22 6.74
CA ALA A 45 2.68 -5.53 5.97
C ALA A 45 3.21 -4.28 5.26
N LYS A 46 2.34 -3.65 4.47
CA LYS A 46 2.64 -2.38 3.81
C LYS A 46 3.02 -1.28 4.80
N GLY A 47 2.35 -1.18 5.94
CA GLY A 47 2.64 -0.20 6.98
C GLY A 47 4.02 -0.39 7.60
N SER A 48 4.41 -1.63 7.87
CA SER A 48 5.67 -1.99 8.52
C SER A 48 6.86 -1.67 7.63
N ILE A 49 6.88 -2.16 6.39
CA ILE A 49 8.02 -1.91 5.49
C ILE A 49 8.17 -0.41 5.19
N ASN A 50 7.06 0.31 4.98
CA ASN A 50 7.11 1.75 4.73
C ASN A 50 7.57 2.54 5.96
N TYR A 51 7.24 2.09 7.16
CA TYR A 51 7.77 2.67 8.38
C TYR A 51 9.30 2.61 8.41
N TYR A 52 9.87 1.43 8.17
CA TYR A 52 11.32 1.23 8.20
C TYR A 52 12.06 1.92 7.06
N VAL A 53 11.42 2.04 5.89
CA VAL A 53 11.94 2.89 4.80
C VAL A 53 11.94 4.36 5.21
N ARG A 54 10.85 4.85 5.81
CA ARG A 54 10.72 6.25 6.23
C ARG A 54 11.68 6.63 7.35
N CYS A 55 12.01 5.72 8.27
CA CYS A 55 13.00 5.97 9.32
C CYS A 55 14.44 5.63 8.91
N GLY A 56 14.67 5.27 7.64
CA GLY A 56 16.02 5.04 7.09
C GLY A 56 16.66 3.70 7.48
N LYS A 57 15.96 2.83 8.21
CA LYS A 57 16.46 1.50 8.59
C LYS A 57 16.41 0.48 7.44
N VAL A 58 15.58 0.73 6.43
CA VAL A 58 15.52 -0.06 5.19
C VAL A 58 15.71 0.88 4.00
N VAL A 59 16.68 0.58 3.15
CA VAL A 59 16.87 1.31 1.90
C VAL A 59 16.05 0.63 0.80
N ARG A 60 15.15 1.39 0.17
CA ARG A 60 14.44 0.91 -1.02
C ARG A 60 15.42 0.90 -2.20
N PRO A 61 15.64 -0.25 -2.88
CA PRO A 61 16.51 -0.29 -4.04
C PRO A 61 15.87 0.46 -5.22
N THR A 62 16.71 0.89 -6.16
CA THR A 62 16.30 1.54 -7.41
C THR A 62 16.15 0.56 -8.57
N ILE A 63 16.67 -0.65 -8.41
CA ILE A 63 16.67 -1.72 -9.42
C ILE A 63 15.67 -2.80 -9.00
N CYS A 64 14.86 -3.26 -9.96
CA CYS A 64 13.93 -4.36 -9.73
C CYS A 64 14.68 -5.68 -9.55
N THR A 65 14.37 -6.44 -8.50
CA THR A 65 14.98 -7.76 -8.26
C THR A 65 14.65 -8.79 -9.35
N VAL A 66 13.48 -8.64 -10.00
CA VAL A 66 12.98 -9.56 -11.03
C VAL A 66 13.57 -9.23 -12.40
N CYS A 67 13.26 -8.06 -12.98
CA CYS A 67 13.68 -7.72 -14.35
C CYS A 67 15.03 -7.01 -14.42
N ARG A 68 15.64 -6.64 -13.29
CA ARG A 68 16.95 -5.97 -13.21
C ARG A 68 17.03 -4.59 -13.86
N GLU A 69 15.89 -3.98 -14.20
CA GLU A 69 15.81 -2.62 -14.71
C GLU A 69 15.66 -1.60 -13.57
N GLN A 70 16.22 -0.41 -13.78
CA GLN A 70 16.04 0.74 -12.88
C GLN A 70 14.66 1.36 -13.08
N LYS A 71 13.79 1.26 -12.08
CA LYS A 71 12.36 1.66 -12.16
C LYS A 71 11.84 2.13 -10.80
N PRO A 72 10.66 2.76 -10.73
CA PRO A 72 9.95 2.93 -9.47
C PRO A 72 9.65 1.57 -8.83
N ILE A 73 10.28 1.32 -7.67
CA ILE A 73 10.21 0.03 -6.97
C ILE A 73 9.16 0.06 -5.85
N GLN A 74 8.44 -1.05 -5.73
CA GLN A 74 7.43 -1.34 -4.72
C GLN A 74 7.81 -2.62 -3.96
N ALA A 75 7.32 -2.78 -2.75
CA ALA A 75 7.52 -3.98 -1.95
C ALA A 75 6.34 -4.94 -2.20
N HIS A 76 6.60 -6.03 -2.92
CA HIS A 76 5.70 -7.18 -2.99
C HIS A 76 5.89 -8.01 -1.72
N HIS A 77 4.80 -8.48 -1.12
CA HIS A 77 4.83 -9.34 0.07
C HIS A 77 4.35 -10.74 -0.33
N PRO A 78 5.27 -11.71 -0.54
CA PRO A 78 4.90 -13.08 -0.86
C PRO A 78 4.05 -13.72 0.24
N ASP A 79 4.29 -13.31 1.48
CA ASP A 79 3.56 -13.71 2.67
C ASP A 79 3.28 -12.47 3.54
N HIS A 80 2.03 -12.03 3.57
CA HIS A 80 1.59 -10.86 4.32
C HIS A 80 1.67 -11.05 5.86
N THR A 81 1.84 -12.28 6.35
CA THR A 81 2.10 -12.56 7.77
C THR A 81 3.55 -12.25 8.17
N LYS A 82 4.43 -12.10 7.17
CA LYS A 82 5.85 -11.74 7.31
C LYS A 82 6.08 -10.32 6.75
N PRO A 83 5.67 -9.27 7.49
CA PRO A 83 5.57 -7.90 6.98
C PRO A 83 6.90 -7.23 6.59
N LEU A 84 8.03 -7.87 6.91
CA LEU A 84 9.38 -7.40 6.63
C LEU A 84 10.16 -8.32 5.68
N ALA A 85 9.53 -9.38 5.18
CA ALA A 85 10.08 -10.22 4.11
C ALA A 85 9.43 -9.79 2.79
N VAL A 86 10.18 -9.09 1.95
CA VAL A 86 9.64 -8.44 0.74
C VAL A 86 10.47 -8.73 -0.49
N VAL A 87 9.80 -8.74 -1.64
CA VAL A 87 10.44 -8.71 -2.96
C VAL A 87 10.33 -7.29 -3.50
N TRP A 88 11.48 -6.65 -3.70
CA TRP A 88 11.55 -5.33 -4.31
C TRP A 88 11.38 -5.42 -5.83
N SER A 89 10.23 -4.98 -6.34
CA SER A 89 9.87 -5.13 -7.75
C SER A 89 9.28 -3.86 -8.35
N CYS A 90 9.44 -3.65 -9.66
CA CYS A 90 8.69 -2.61 -10.37
C CYS A 90 7.21 -2.99 -10.45
N GLN A 91 6.35 -2.04 -10.83
CA GLN A 91 4.91 -2.27 -10.91
C GLN A 91 4.52 -3.48 -11.79
N ASP A 92 5.14 -3.64 -12.96
CA ASP A 92 4.83 -4.75 -13.87
C ASP A 92 5.18 -6.10 -13.26
N CYS A 93 6.38 -6.23 -12.69
CA CYS A 93 6.81 -7.45 -12.02
C CYS A 93 6.01 -7.71 -10.74
N HIS A 94 5.65 -6.67 -9.99
CA HIS A 94 4.81 -6.78 -8.81
C HIS A 94 3.45 -7.39 -9.18
N PHE A 95 2.82 -6.94 -10.27
CA PHE A 95 1.57 -7.51 -10.75
C PHE A 95 1.73 -8.99 -11.10
N LYS A 96 2.80 -9.35 -11.83
CA LYS A 96 3.08 -10.75 -12.19
C LYS A 96 3.28 -11.65 -10.96
N LEU A 97 3.94 -11.16 -9.92
CA LEU A 97 4.10 -11.87 -8.65
C LEU A 97 2.75 -12.04 -7.95
N GLU A 98 1.96 -10.96 -7.85
CA GLU A 98 0.63 -10.97 -7.21
C GLU A 98 -0.34 -11.96 -7.87
N THR A 99 -0.33 -12.03 -9.21
CA THR A 99 -1.19 -12.93 -9.97
C THR A 99 -0.62 -14.33 -10.12
N GLY A 100 0.60 -14.59 -9.62
CA GLY A 100 1.29 -15.88 -9.79
C GLY A 100 1.73 -16.18 -11.21
N LEU A 101 1.85 -15.18 -12.10
CA LEU A 101 2.43 -15.37 -13.44
C LEU A 101 3.95 -15.64 -13.35
N ILE A 102 4.57 -15.14 -12.29
CA ILE A 102 5.93 -15.51 -11.91
C ILE A 102 5.92 -15.90 -10.43
N ASN A 103 6.69 -16.93 -10.08
CA ASN A 103 6.82 -17.36 -8.69
C ASN A 103 7.85 -16.49 -7.96
N THR A 104 7.63 -16.33 -6.66
CA THR A 104 8.67 -15.76 -5.80
C THR A 104 9.70 -16.84 -5.49
N GLU A 105 10.95 -16.61 -5.87
CA GLU A 105 12.06 -17.47 -5.48
C GLU A 105 12.72 -16.98 -4.19
N PRO A 106 13.30 -17.87 -3.36
CA PRO A 106 13.92 -17.48 -2.09
C PRO A 106 14.98 -16.37 -2.21
N TRP A 107 15.78 -16.40 -3.27
CA TRP A 107 16.82 -15.38 -3.51
C TRP A 107 16.26 -13.99 -3.81
N MET A 108 14.99 -13.88 -4.20
CA MET A 108 14.34 -12.60 -4.48
C MET A 108 13.89 -11.87 -3.20
N VAL A 109 13.77 -12.60 -2.08
CA VAL A 109 13.21 -12.09 -0.84
C VAL A 109 14.30 -11.43 -0.01
N ALA A 110 14.14 -10.14 0.25
CA ALA A 110 14.90 -9.42 1.26
C ALA A 110 14.15 -9.54 2.60
N ASP A 111 14.74 -10.25 3.56
CA ASP A 111 14.18 -10.41 4.90
C ASP A 111 14.81 -9.43 5.90
N TYR A 112 13.99 -8.50 6.39
CA TYR A 112 14.34 -7.54 7.43
C TYR A 112 13.73 -7.90 8.79
N SER A 113 13.35 -9.16 9.02
CA SER A 113 12.73 -9.66 10.26
C SER A 113 13.54 -9.33 11.52
N TYR A 114 14.87 -9.19 11.41
CA TYR A 114 15.74 -8.75 12.50
C TYR A 114 15.37 -7.36 13.06
N LEU A 115 14.76 -6.48 12.26
CA LEU A 115 14.31 -5.16 12.71
C LEU A 115 13.10 -5.23 13.66
N ARG A 116 12.43 -6.39 13.76
CA ARG A 116 11.21 -6.58 14.56
C ARG A 116 11.46 -6.60 16.08
N GLN A 117 12.72 -6.54 16.55
CA GLN A 117 13.07 -6.69 17.97
C GLN A 117 12.49 -5.63 18.92
N ARG A 118 11.81 -4.59 18.41
CA ARG A 118 10.98 -3.70 19.23
C ARG A 118 9.69 -3.43 18.47
N LEU A 119 8.59 -4.12 18.81
CA LEU A 119 7.26 -3.73 18.34
C LEU A 119 6.93 -2.36 18.92
N GLN A 120 7.34 -1.31 18.22
CA GLN A 120 7.09 0.06 18.61
C GLN A 120 5.57 0.30 18.69
N PRO A 121 5.13 1.11 19.66
CA PRO A 121 3.71 1.38 19.86
C PRO A 121 3.08 1.89 18.57
N ARG A 122 1.86 1.42 18.31
CA ARG A 122 1.01 1.89 17.22
C ARG A 122 0.06 2.96 17.75
N ASP A 123 -0.21 3.98 16.95
CA ASP A 123 -1.25 4.96 17.27
C ASP A 123 -2.65 4.29 17.28
N SER A 124 -3.67 5.01 17.74
CA SER A 124 -5.07 4.55 17.71
C SER A 124 -5.58 4.20 16.30
N GLY A 125 -4.91 4.69 15.25
CA GLY A 125 -5.14 4.34 13.85
C GLY A 125 -4.33 3.14 13.35
N GLY A 126 -3.59 2.44 14.21
CA GLY A 126 -2.80 1.25 13.88
C GLY A 126 -1.49 1.53 13.12
N ARG A 127 -1.07 2.79 12.99
CA ARG A 127 0.17 3.21 12.33
C ARG A 127 1.33 3.23 13.32
N TYR A 128 2.53 2.90 12.85
CA TYR A 128 3.74 3.03 13.65
C TYR A 128 4.02 4.50 13.99
N VAL A 129 4.16 4.78 15.28
CA VAL A 129 4.55 6.10 15.80
C VAL A 129 6.03 6.32 15.46
N LYS A 130 6.39 7.51 14.97
CA LYS A 130 7.82 7.85 14.80
C LYS A 130 8.44 7.95 16.19
N GLU A 131 9.55 7.25 16.44
CA GLU A 131 10.39 7.56 17.61
C GLU A 131 10.82 9.03 17.50
N GLY A 132 10.61 9.80 18.57
CA GLY A 132 10.97 11.22 18.63
C GLY A 132 12.46 11.39 18.38
N GLY A 133 12.80 12.29 17.45
CA GLY A 133 14.15 12.82 17.33
C GLY A 133 14.18 14.19 17.99
N ASP A 134 15.13 14.37 18.90
CA ASP A 134 15.54 15.67 19.45
C ASP A 134 15.97 16.65 18.36
#